data_AF-A0A958GDZ1-F1
#
_entry.id   AF-A0A958GDZ1-F1
#
_cell.length_a   1.000
_cell.length_b   1.000
_cell.length_c   1.000
_cell.angle_alpha   90.00
_cell.angle_beta   90.00
_cell.angle_gamma   90.00
#
_symmetry.space_group_name_H-M   'P 1'
#
loop_
_entity.id
_entity.type
_entity.pdbx_description
1 polymer ?
#
loop_
_entity_poly.entity_id
_entity_poly.type
_entity_poly.pdbx_seq_one_letter_code
_entity_poly.pdbx_strand_id
1 'polypeptide(L)'
;MVQKELIRSGTDELLIGGIVLTGGTSNLAGITKLAEEVFCVPVRVGSPFNVAGIKDIVAHPEYSSAVGLTLYGAENEAATAFRRGRFGVTRAFKKVGGWLAENF
;
A
#
# COMPACT_ATOMS: atom_id res chain seq x y z
N MET A 1 -22.06 -0.89 10.02
CA MET A 1 -21.73 -1.46 8.70
C MET A 1 -20.42 -2.26 8.71
N VAL A 2 -19.33 -1.79 9.33
CA VAL A 2 -18.06 -2.55 9.42
C VAL A 2 -18.18 -3.86 10.22
N GLN A 3 -18.82 -3.85 11.40
CA GLN A 3 -19.03 -5.07 12.20
C GLN A 3 -19.80 -6.16 11.46
N LYS A 4 -20.82 -5.78 10.70
CA LYS A 4 -21.59 -6.70 9.85
C LYS A 4 -20.71 -7.33 8.76
N GLU A 5 -19.76 -6.56 8.24
CA GLU A 5 -18.84 -7.01 7.21
C GLU A 5 -17.77 -7.97 7.75
N LEU A 6 -17.29 -7.76 8.97
CA LEU A 6 -16.39 -8.68 9.67
C LEU A 6 -17.05 -10.06 9.86
N ILE A 7 -18.29 -10.08 10.36
CA ILE A 7 -19.08 -11.31 10.50
C ILE A 7 -19.33 -11.95 9.13
N ARG A 8 -19.70 -11.15 8.12
CA ARG A 8 -19.95 -11.66 6.76
C ARG A 8 -18.71 -12.30 6.12
N SER A 9 -17.53 -11.75 6.39
CA SER A 9 -16.26 -12.24 5.86
C SER A 9 -15.66 -13.38 6.68
N GLY A 10 -16.23 -13.71 7.86
CA GLY A 10 -15.70 -14.73 8.77
C GLY A 10 -14.36 -14.33 9.40
N THR A 11 -14.10 -13.03 9.53
CA THR A 11 -12.83 -12.49 10.07
C THR A 11 -12.98 -11.88 11.46
N ASP A 12 -14.17 -11.95 12.04
CA ASP A 12 -14.49 -11.43 13.37
C ASP A 12 -13.67 -12.13 14.48
N GLU A 13 -13.44 -13.44 14.37
CA GLU A 13 -12.58 -14.20 15.29
C GLU A 13 -11.08 -13.96 15.07
N LEU A 14 -10.68 -13.32 13.96
CA LEU A 14 -9.28 -13.11 13.57
C LEU A 14 -8.70 -11.76 14.05
N LEU A 15 -9.42 -10.99 14.85
CA LEU A 15 -9.01 -9.67 15.35
C LEU A 15 -7.93 -9.71 16.47
N ILE A 16 -7.02 -10.69 16.44
CA ILE A 16 -5.95 -10.87 17.44
C ILE A 16 -5.02 -9.65 17.49
N GLY A 17 -4.86 -8.93 16.36
CA GLY A 17 -4.00 -7.75 16.25
C GLY A 17 -4.66 -6.40 16.58
N GLY A 18 -5.95 -6.39 16.91
CA GLY A 18 -6.74 -5.16 17.09
C GLY A 18 -7.07 -4.43 15.79
N ILE A 19 -7.59 -3.20 15.91
CA ILE A 19 -8.05 -2.38 14.77
C ILE A 19 -7.15 -1.14 14.61
N VAL A 20 -6.89 -0.77 13.36
CA VAL A 20 -6.21 0.49 13.01
C VAL A 20 -7.18 1.38 12.24
N LEU A 21 -7.49 2.54 12.81
CA LEU A 21 -8.27 3.59 12.15
C LEU A 21 -7.36 4.47 11.31
N THR A 22 -7.75 4.76 10.06
CA THR A 22 -7.00 5.64 9.14
C THR A 22 -7.94 6.66 8.48
N GLY A 23 -7.39 7.69 7.83
CA GLY A 23 -8.18 8.78 7.24
C GLY A 23 -8.54 9.89 8.23
N GLY A 24 -9.00 11.04 7.72
CA GLY A 24 -9.21 12.24 8.54
C GLY A 24 -10.26 12.08 9.64
N THR A 25 -11.29 11.26 9.42
CA THR A 25 -12.32 10.95 10.43
C THR A 25 -11.74 10.28 11.68
N SER A 26 -10.57 9.65 11.57
CA SER A 26 -9.88 9.03 12.71
C SER A 26 -9.38 10.04 13.74
N ASN A 27 -9.37 11.33 13.42
CA ASN A 27 -9.03 12.42 14.36
C ASN A 27 -10.22 12.85 15.22
N LEU A 28 -11.43 12.30 15.00
CA LEU A 28 -12.59 12.65 15.80
C LEU A 28 -12.38 12.23 17.26
N ALA A 29 -12.59 13.17 18.18
CA ALA A 29 -12.42 12.93 19.61
C ALA A 29 -13.30 11.75 20.07
N GLY A 30 -12.69 10.80 20.77
CA GLY A 30 -13.38 9.63 21.32
C GLY A 30 -13.67 8.50 20.32
N ILE A 31 -13.28 8.62 19.05
CA ILE A 31 -13.56 7.58 18.04
C ILE A 31 -12.87 6.24 18.35
N THR A 32 -11.64 6.28 18.88
CA THR A 32 -10.91 5.09 19.34
C THR A 32 -11.64 4.42 20.48
N LYS A 33 -12.05 5.18 21.50
CA LYS A 33 -12.79 4.64 22.66
C LYS A 33 -14.11 4.00 22.24
N LEU A 34 -14.88 4.67 21.37
CA LEU A 34 -16.12 4.12 20.83
C LEU A 34 -15.87 2.83 20.05
N ALA A 35 -14.82 2.79 19.23
CA ALA A 35 -14.47 1.59 18.48
C ALA A 35 -14.05 0.44 19.42
N GLU A 36 -13.28 0.72 20.47
CA GLU A 36 -12.93 -0.28 21.49
C GLU A 36 -14.17 -0.85 22.19
N GLU A 37 -15.15 0.00 22.52
CA GLU A 37 -16.43 -0.43 23.11
C GLU A 37 -17.27 -1.30 22.16
N VAL A 38 -17.25 -1.00 20.85
CA VAL A 38 -18.02 -1.74 19.83
C VAL A 38 -17.36 -3.08 19.46
N PHE A 39 -16.04 -3.11 19.35
CA PHE A 39 -15.30 -4.25 18.82
C PHE A 39 -14.62 -5.09 19.90
N CYS A 40 -14.58 -4.64 21.15
CA CYS A 40 -13.97 -5.34 22.29
C CYS A 40 -12.49 -5.75 22.05
N VAL A 41 -11.78 -5.00 21.21
CA VAL A 41 -10.36 -5.20 20.89
C VAL A 41 -9.62 -3.85 20.92
N PRO A 42 -8.29 -3.84 21.14
CA PRO A 42 -7.52 -2.60 21.12
C PRO A 42 -7.65 -1.86 19.78
N VAL A 43 -7.87 -0.54 19.83
CA VAL A 43 -7.96 0.30 18.64
C VAL A 43 -6.95 1.43 18.69
N ARG A 44 -6.25 1.68 17.58
CA ARG A 44 -5.30 2.80 17.44
C ARG A 44 -5.51 3.58 16.17
N VAL A 45 -5.06 4.83 16.15
CA VAL A 45 -5.01 5.64 14.93
C VAL A 45 -3.67 5.39 14.22
N GLY A 46 -3.74 5.04 12.94
CA GLY A 46 -2.58 4.82 12.07
C GLY A 46 -2.36 6.02 11.14
N SER A 47 -1.09 6.37 10.95
CA SER A 47 -0.66 7.39 9.99
C SER A 47 0.25 6.75 8.93
N PRO A 48 0.29 7.28 7.69
CA PRO A 48 1.15 6.72 6.66
C PRO A 48 2.63 6.88 7.03
N PHE A 49 3.46 5.95 6.56
CA PHE A 49 4.90 5.89 6.83
C PHE A 49 5.66 5.54 5.54
N ASN A 50 7.00 5.47 5.60
CA ASN A 50 7.89 5.24 4.44
C ASN A 50 7.88 6.36 3.38
N VAL A 51 7.72 7.61 3.81
CA VAL A 51 7.88 8.79 2.94
C VAL A 51 9.09 9.60 3.40
N ALA A 52 9.99 9.92 2.47
CA ALA A 52 11.15 10.77 2.72
C ALA A 52 10.86 12.25 2.37
N GLY A 53 11.54 13.18 3.04
CA GLY A 53 11.53 14.61 2.72
C GLY A 53 10.33 15.42 3.23
N ILE A 54 9.14 14.82 3.34
CA ILE A 54 7.90 15.53 3.74
C ILE A 54 7.17 14.88 4.91
N LYS A 55 7.86 14.01 5.67
CA LYS A 55 7.25 13.20 6.73
C LYS A 55 6.48 14.04 7.75
N ASP A 56 7.01 15.20 8.12
CA ASP A 56 6.39 16.08 9.13
C ASP A 56 5.04 16.67 8.69
N ILE A 57 4.77 16.66 7.38
CA ILE A 57 3.51 17.15 6.80
C ILE A 57 2.55 15.98 6.59
N VAL A 58 3.04 14.83 6.13
CA VAL A 58 2.17 13.73 5.69
C VAL A 58 1.96 12.65 6.74
N ALA A 59 2.67 12.67 7.87
CA ALA A 59 2.52 11.71 8.97
C ALA A 59 1.25 11.94 9.80
N HIS A 60 0.13 12.14 9.12
CA HIS A 60 -1.19 12.29 9.71
C HIS A 60 -2.21 11.39 8.98
N PRO A 61 -3.23 10.86 9.68
CA PRO A 61 -4.11 9.84 9.13
C PRO A 61 -4.90 10.33 7.91
N GLU A 62 -5.21 11.62 7.81
CA GLU A 62 -5.85 12.26 6.65
C GLU A 62 -5.11 12.06 5.32
N TYR A 63 -3.79 11.87 5.35
CA TYR A 63 -2.98 11.67 4.14
C TYR A 63 -2.81 10.20 3.75
N SER A 64 -3.36 9.25 4.52
CA SER A 64 -3.18 7.80 4.32
C SER A 64 -3.50 7.35 2.89
N SER A 65 -4.62 7.82 2.33
CA SER A 65 -5.06 7.42 0.99
C SER A 65 -4.16 7.99 -0.11
N ALA A 66 -3.84 9.29 -0.03
CA ALA A 66 -3.03 9.95 -1.05
C ALA A 66 -1.61 9.37 -1.06
N VAL A 67 -0.99 9.25 0.12
CA VAL A 67 0.36 8.67 0.26
C VAL A 67 0.38 7.22 -0.21
N GLY A 68 -0.59 6.39 0.18
CA GLY A 68 -0.67 5.00 -0.22
C GLY A 68 -0.79 4.82 -1.73
N LEU A 69 -1.61 5.64 -2.40
CA LEU A 69 -1.74 5.61 -3.86
C LEU A 69 -0.46 6.07 -4.57
N THR A 70 0.21 7.10 -4.07
CA THR A 70 1.48 7.58 -4.64
C THR A 70 2.58 6.52 -4.53
N LEU A 71 2.72 5.89 -3.36
CA LEU A 71 3.68 4.80 -3.15
C LEU A 71 3.38 3.61 -4.07
N TYR A 72 2.12 3.19 -4.14
CA TYR A 72 1.67 2.12 -5.04
C TYR A 72 1.99 2.41 -6.51
N GLY A 73 1.75 3.64 -6.96
CA GLY A 73 2.10 4.09 -8.31
C GLY A 73 3.62 4.02 -8.58
N ALA A 74 4.43 4.53 -7.66
CA ALA A 74 5.88 4.53 -7.77
C ALA A 74 6.47 3.10 -7.81
N GLU A 75 5.97 2.19 -6.98
CA GLU A 75 6.39 0.78 -6.97
C GLU A 75 6.04 0.08 -8.29
N ASN A 76 4.83 0.30 -8.82
CA ASN A 76 4.40 -0.29 -10.09
C ASN A 76 5.17 0.28 -11.29
N GLU A 77 5.49 1.57 -11.29
CA GLU A 77 6.31 2.18 -12.32
C GLU A 77 7.74 1.61 -12.32
N ALA A 78 8.36 1.47 -11.14
CA ALA A 78 9.67 0.84 -11.01
C ALA A 78 9.66 -0.62 -11.51
N ALA A 79 8.64 -1.40 -11.14
CA ALA A 79 8.49 -2.78 -11.59
C ALA A 79 8.30 -2.88 -13.13
N THR A 80 7.54 -1.97 -13.73
CA THR A 80 7.32 -1.95 -15.18
C THR A 80 8.57 -1.47 -15.94
N ALA A 81 9.28 -0.46 -15.45
CA ALA A 81 10.55 0.00 -16.01
C ALA A 81 11.61 -1.11 -16.02
N PHE A 82 11.75 -1.85 -14.91
CA PHE A 82 12.66 -2.99 -14.81
C PHE A 82 12.36 -4.09 -15.85
N ARG A 83 11.07 -4.44 -16.02
CA ARG A 83 10.65 -5.44 -17.03
C ARG A 83 10.96 -4.97 -18.45
N ARG A 84 10.75 -3.68 -18.74
CA ARG A 84 11.03 -3.09 -20.07
C ARG A 84 12.53 -3.10 -20.39
N GLY A 85 13.38 -2.77 -19.41
CA GLY A 85 14.84 -2.84 -19.54
C GLY A 85 15.34 -4.25 -19.85
N ARG A 86 14.86 -5.26 -19.11
CA ARG A 86 15.25 -6.67 -19.32
C ARG A 86 14.86 -7.20 -20.70
N PHE A 87 13.69 -6.81 -21.20
CA PHE A 87 13.23 -7.17 -22.54
C PHE A 87 14.01 -6.45 -23.65
N GLY A 88 14.45 -5.21 -23.40
CA GLY A 88 15.30 -4.46 -24.32
C GLY A 88 16.68 -5.09 -24.50
N VAL A 89 17.32 -5.49 -23.40
CA VAL A 89 18.65 -6.13 -23.41
C VAL A 89 18.60 -7.49 -24.13
N THR A 90 17.63 -8.35 -23.80
CA THR A 90 17.47 -9.65 -24.47
C THR A 90 17.19 -9.50 -25.97
N ARG A 91 16.40 -8.48 -26.38
CA ARG A 91 16.18 -8.18 -27.81
C ARG A 91 17.46 -7.70 -28.50
N ALA A 92 18.27 -6.87 -27.83
CA ALA A 92 19.53 -6.38 -28.38
C ALA A 92 20.52 -7.53 -28.62
N PHE A 93 20.69 -8.43 -27.65
CA PHE A 93 21.54 -9.62 -27.82
C PHE A 93 21.04 -10.54 -28.95
N LYS A 94 19.72 -10.74 -29.05
CA LYS A 94 19.13 -11.53 -30.13
C LYS A 94 19.37 -10.91 -31.52
N LYS A 95 19.31 -9.57 -31.62
CA LYS A 95 19.55 -8.84 -32.87
C LYS A 95 21.01 -8.93 -33.32
N VAL A 96 21.96 -8.80 -32.37
CA VAL A 96 23.40 -8.93 -32.66
C VAL A 96 23.75 -10.36 -33.07
N GLY A 97 23.22 -11.37 -32.37
CA GLY A 97 23.42 -12.77 -32.73
C GLY A 97 22.87 -13.15 -34.10
N GLY A 98 21.68 -12.63 -34.46
CA GLY A 98 21.10 -12.83 -35.79
C GLY A 98 21.92 -12.17 -36.90
N TRP A 99 22.39 -10.93 -36.71
CA TRP A 99 23.24 -10.25 -37.68
C TRP A 99 24.57 -10.99 -37.93
N LEU A 100 25.18 -11.53 -36.87
CA LEU A 100 26.41 -12.33 -36.98
C LEU A 100 26.18 -13.61 -37.77
N ALA A 101 25.09 -14.33 -37.52
CA ALA A 101 24.75 -15.56 -38.24
C ALA A 101 24.32 -15.33 -39.70
N GLU A 102 23.91 -14.10 -40.05
CA GLU A 102 23.52 -13.73 -41.42
C GLU A 102 24.69 -13.18 -42.26
N ASN A 103 25.74 -12.61 -41.64
CA ASN A 103 26.84 -11.92 -42.35
C ASN A 103 28.20 -12.63 -42.30
N PHE A 104 28.35 -13.68 -41.48
CA PHE A 104 29.53 -14.55 -41.40
C PHE A 104 29.10 -16.01 -41.51
#